data_AF-A0A7J6B523-F1
#
_entry.id   AF-A0A7J6B523-F1
#
_cell.length_a   1.000
_cell.length_b   1.000
_cell.length_c   1.000
_cell.angle_alpha   90.00
_cell.angle_beta   90.00
_cell.angle_gamma   90.00
#
_symmetry.space_group_name_H-M   'P 1'
#
loop_
_entity.id
_entity.type
_entity.pdbx_description
1 polymer ?
#
loop_
_entity_poly.entity_id
_entity_poly.type
_entity_poly.pdbx_seq_one_letter_code
_entity_poly.pdbx_strand_id
1 'polypeptide(L)'
;MRMECSDETQPDEMPEEQICGTEGHRKSPKRRREIKRSRRRLNGVEQACSGSELRGDSESHDASETSDSSTKRLDKCRRAHFLHGPYPSTHFGPKACILPNPTSIMHIQDPVSQRLVWNKPPLNVLVIRKIRDENLLEPFKELCSFLIQEKGLSVYVEKKVVEDGALMADESFSSIRRQLCTFREGFDDISDCIDLIVCLGGDGTLLYASSLFQGSVPPVMAFHLGSLGFLTPFNFETYKTEVDKVFAGNAAVVLRSRLKVKVLKGSLQRDQENGSVPHTHTNPVSLQLQVLNEVVVDRGPSSYLSNVDLYLDGRLITSVQGDGVIVSTPTGSTAYAAAAGASMIHPNVPAIMVTPICPHSLSFRPIVVPAGVELMIALSPDARNTAWVSFDGRKRQEIQHGDSIKITTSCYPVPSLCRHGLVYDWFESLAECLHWNIRKKQTHLSDASDSTDTDT
;
A
#
# COMPACT_ATOMS: atom_id res chain seq x y z
N MET A 1 -14.69 48.89 35.98
CA MET A 1 -13.85 49.87 36.71
C MET A 1 -12.41 49.56 36.30
N ARG A 2 -11.71 50.57 35.77
CA ARG A 2 -10.40 50.53 35.08
C ARG A 2 -9.21 50.30 36.03
N MET A 3 -8.13 49.73 35.49
CA MET A 3 -6.69 50.09 35.61
C MET A 3 -5.89 48.96 34.90
N GLU A 4 -5.25 49.09 33.73
CA GLU A 4 -4.01 49.83 33.34
C GLU A 4 -2.85 49.67 34.32
N CYS A 5 -1.57 49.42 33.97
CA CYS A 5 -0.81 48.99 32.78
C CYS A 5 0.69 48.84 33.24
N SER A 6 1.63 48.57 32.32
CA SER A 6 3.13 48.59 32.43
C SER A 6 3.84 47.44 33.18
N ASP A 7 4.98 46.84 32.74
CA ASP A 7 5.84 47.08 31.56
C ASP A 7 6.77 45.86 31.27
N GLU A 8 7.12 45.76 29.98
CA GLU A 8 8.32 45.25 29.29
C GLU A 8 9.32 44.26 29.95
N THR A 9 9.63 43.16 29.22
CA THR A 9 11.01 42.81 28.78
C THR A 9 11.03 41.60 27.82
N GLN A 10 11.51 41.82 26.60
CA GLN A 10 12.14 40.84 25.69
C GLN A 10 13.58 41.33 25.46
N PRO A 11 14.59 40.44 25.22
CA PRO A 11 14.89 40.03 23.84
C PRO A 11 15.52 38.61 23.70
N ASP A 12 15.52 38.07 22.47
CA ASP A 12 16.73 37.59 21.78
C ASP A 12 16.40 37.02 20.40
N GLU A 13 16.66 37.82 19.36
CA GLU A 13 16.77 37.43 17.95
C GLU A 13 18.23 37.04 17.62
N MET A 14 18.40 35.98 16.83
CA MET A 14 19.68 35.57 16.24
C MET A 14 19.76 36.01 14.77
N PRO A 15 20.95 36.39 14.24
CA PRO A 15 21.04 37.28 13.09
C PRO A 15 21.12 36.59 11.72
N GLU A 16 20.62 37.30 10.70
CA GLU A 16 20.88 37.09 9.28
C GLU A 16 22.26 37.66 8.89
N GLU A 17 23.05 36.89 8.14
CA GLU A 17 24.27 37.37 7.47
C GLU A 17 23.98 37.68 6.01
N GLN A 18 24.25 38.92 5.61
CA GLN A 18 24.39 39.35 4.22
C GLN A 18 25.63 40.25 4.09
N ILE A 19 26.14 40.35 2.86
CA ILE A 19 27.06 41.34 2.25
C ILE A 19 28.37 40.70 1.75
N CYS A 20 28.55 40.55 0.43
CA CYS A 20 29.02 41.63 -0.46
C CYS A 20 29.22 41.10 -1.90
N GLY A 21 28.84 41.92 -2.89
CA GLY A 21 29.06 41.64 -4.31
C GLY A 21 30.41 42.13 -4.82
N THR A 22 30.74 41.74 -6.05
CA THR A 22 31.56 42.52 -6.98
C THR A 22 31.15 42.19 -8.41
N GLU A 23 30.89 43.24 -9.20
CA GLU A 23 30.52 43.21 -10.61
C GLU A 23 31.70 42.86 -11.52
N GLY A 24 31.40 42.28 -12.68
CA GLY A 24 32.37 42.05 -13.75
C GLY A 24 31.70 41.72 -15.09
N HIS A 25 31.23 42.75 -15.80
CA HIS A 25 30.84 42.69 -17.21
C HIS A 25 31.96 42.11 -18.10
N ARG A 26 31.65 41.19 -19.03
CA ARG A 26 31.98 41.30 -20.47
C ARG A 26 31.53 40.09 -21.34
N LYS A 27 30.66 40.42 -22.30
CA LYS A 27 30.55 40.00 -23.71
C LYS A 27 31.28 38.73 -24.16
N SER A 28 30.47 37.81 -24.68
CA SER A 28 30.83 36.71 -25.59
C SER A 28 31.23 37.19 -26.99
N PRO A 29 32.12 36.46 -27.69
CA PRO A 29 32.17 36.49 -29.14
C PRO A 29 31.96 35.10 -29.76
N LYS A 30 31.06 35.06 -30.75
CA LYS A 30 31.02 34.03 -31.80
C LYS A 30 32.34 34.02 -32.56
N ARG A 31 32.94 32.85 -32.79
CA ARG A 31 33.70 32.59 -34.03
C ARG A 31 33.75 31.10 -34.39
N ARG A 32 33.79 30.93 -35.71
CA ARG A 32 33.58 29.77 -36.57
C ARG A 32 34.95 29.28 -37.08
N ARG A 33 34.99 28.05 -37.64
CA ARG A 33 36.11 27.33 -38.33
C ARG A 33 36.85 26.34 -37.42
N GLU A 34 37.32 25.17 -37.84
CA GLU A 34 37.32 24.49 -39.13
C GLU A 34 37.62 22.99 -38.91
N ILE A 35 37.25 22.19 -39.90
CA ILE A 35 37.53 20.76 -40.05
C ILE A 35 39.04 20.50 -40.12
N LYS A 36 39.55 19.49 -39.41
CA LYS A 36 40.67 18.67 -39.90
C LYS A 36 40.54 17.22 -39.42
N ARG A 37 40.33 16.35 -40.41
CA ARG A 37 40.49 14.89 -40.33
C ARG A 37 41.96 14.56 -40.06
N SER A 38 42.23 13.61 -39.17
CA SER A 38 43.42 12.75 -39.26
C SER A 38 43.07 11.32 -38.89
N ARG A 39 43.05 10.46 -39.91
CA ARG A 39 43.15 9.00 -39.77
C ARG A 39 44.52 8.65 -39.19
N ARG A 40 44.58 7.80 -38.17
CA ARG A 40 45.64 6.78 -38.01
C ARG A 40 45.04 5.53 -37.37
N ARG A 41 45.17 4.42 -38.11
CA ARG A 41 45.06 3.04 -37.62
C ARG A 41 46.35 2.71 -36.85
N LEU A 42 46.25 1.85 -35.84
CA LEU A 42 46.92 0.55 -35.73
C LEU A 42 46.77 -0.03 -34.30
N ASN A 43 46.41 -1.32 -34.25
CA ASN A 43 46.74 -2.39 -33.29
C ASN A 43 46.60 -2.09 -31.79
N GLY A 44 45.80 -2.79 -30.99
CA GLY A 44 45.67 -4.25 -30.89
C GLY A 44 46.46 -4.71 -29.66
N VAL A 45 45.79 -4.93 -28.52
CA VAL A 45 46.26 -5.76 -27.40
C VAL A 45 45.02 -6.25 -26.64
N GLU A 46 44.71 -7.54 -26.79
CA GLU A 46 44.00 -8.32 -25.78
C GLU A 46 44.90 -8.44 -24.55
N GLN A 47 44.34 -8.28 -23.36
CA GLN A 47 44.97 -8.83 -22.16
C GLN A 47 43.90 -9.50 -21.29
N ALA A 48 44.03 -10.82 -21.24
CA ALA A 48 43.24 -11.72 -20.42
C ALA A 48 43.87 -11.91 -19.03
N CYS A 49 43.07 -12.54 -18.17
CA CYS A 49 43.42 -13.40 -17.03
C CYS A 49 43.65 -12.76 -15.66
N SER A 50 42.77 -13.11 -14.71
CA SER A 50 42.99 -14.07 -13.60
C SER A 50 41.95 -13.82 -12.50
N GLY A 51 41.33 -14.76 -11.80
CA GLY A 51 41.50 -16.21 -11.66
C GLY A 51 41.30 -16.56 -10.17
N SER A 52 40.39 -17.51 -9.86
CA SER A 52 40.56 -18.48 -8.76
C SER A 52 39.32 -19.38 -8.63
N GLU A 53 39.42 -20.59 -9.16
CA GLU A 53 38.67 -21.78 -8.71
C GLU A 53 39.62 -22.65 -7.88
N LEU A 54 39.08 -23.31 -6.84
CA LEU A 54 39.73 -24.39 -6.08
C LEU A 54 39.08 -25.73 -6.45
N ARG A 55 39.95 -26.76 -6.59
CA ARG A 55 39.75 -28.09 -7.16
C ARG A 55 39.29 -29.18 -6.17
N GLY A 56 38.82 -30.30 -6.75
CA GLY A 56 38.87 -31.69 -6.24
C GLY A 56 37.50 -32.38 -6.48
N ASP A 57 37.33 -33.54 -7.13
CA ASP A 57 38.22 -34.65 -7.49
C ASP A 57 37.71 -35.38 -8.74
N SER A 58 38.62 -36.15 -9.34
CA SER A 58 38.49 -37.01 -10.53
C SER A 58 38.05 -38.44 -10.21
N GLU A 59 37.32 -39.10 -11.13
CA GLU A 59 37.65 -40.45 -11.60
C GLU A 59 36.89 -40.81 -12.90
N SER A 60 37.56 -41.58 -13.74
CA SER A 60 37.35 -41.92 -15.15
C SER A 60 36.45 -43.13 -15.39
N HIS A 61 35.82 -43.26 -16.58
CA HIS A 61 35.96 -44.44 -17.46
C HIS A 61 35.18 -44.32 -18.79
N ASP A 62 35.91 -44.59 -19.88
CA ASP A 62 35.57 -45.19 -21.17
C ASP A 62 34.75 -44.51 -22.30
N ALA A 63 35.21 -44.84 -23.51
CA ALA A 63 35.06 -44.17 -24.80
C ALA A 63 34.20 -44.94 -25.81
N SER A 64 34.01 -44.31 -26.98
CA SER A 64 33.31 -44.74 -28.23
C SER A 64 31.77 -44.56 -28.18
N GLU A 65 31.05 -44.04 -29.17
CA GLU A 65 31.29 -43.80 -30.60
C GLU A 65 30.24 -42.77 -31.12
N THR A 66 30.57 -42.08 -32.22
CA THR A 66 29.74 -41.42 -33.28
C THR A 66 28.20 -41.41 -33.11
N SER A 67 27.41 -40.37 -33.42
CA SER A 67 27.50 -39.21 -34.32
C SER A 67 26.21 -38.40 -34.18
N ASP A 68 26.26 -37.11 -34.49
CA ASP A 68 25.13 -36.18 -34.72
C ASP A 68 24.25 -35.81 -33.50
N SER A 69 24.59 -34.68 -32.86
CA SER A 69 23.65 -33.96 -32.01
C SER A 69 23.59 -32.48 -32.41
N SER A 70 22.54 -32.13 -33.15
CA SER A 70 21.98 -30.79 -33.15
C SER A 70 21.33 -30.53 -31.80
N THR A 71 22.15 -30.22 -30.80
CA THR A 71 21.70 -29.90 -29.44
C THR A 71 21.22 -28.46 -29.41
N LYS A 72 19.89 -28.29 -29.50
CA LYS A 72 19.19 -27.11 -29.00
C LYS A 72 19.71 -26.82 -27.60
N ARG A 73 20.44 -25.71 -27.43
CA ARG A 73 20.68 -25.11 -26.10
C ARG A 73 19.31 -24.69 -25.55
N LEU A 74 18.66 -25.61 -24.86
CA LEU A 74 17.63 -25.28 -23.88
C LEU A 74 18.38 -24.57 -22.76
N ASP A 75 18.43 -23.24 -22.85
CA ASP A 75 18.75 -22.39 -21.71
C ASP A 75 17.75 -22.73 -20.61
N LYS A 76 18.15 -23.62 -19.70
CA LYS A 76 17.56 -23.76 -18.37
C LYS A 76 17.91 -22.51 -17.58
N CYS A 77 17.41 -21.36 -18.02
CA CYS A 77 17.31 -20.18 -17.20
C CYS A 77 16.25 -20.53 -16.14
N ARG A 78 16.70 -21.00 -14.97
CA ARG A 78 15.85 -21.04 -13.78
C ARG A 78 15.28 -19.65 -13.62
N ARG A 79 13.98 -19.51 -13.88
CA ARG A 79 13.28 -18.24 -13.80
C ARG A 79 13.34 -17.80 -12.34
N ALA A 80 14.17 -16.80 -12.04
CA ALA A 80 14.02 -16.09 -10.78
C ALA A 80 12.61 -15.49 -10.78
N HIS A 81 11.82 -15.82 -9.76
CA HIS A 81 10.43 -15.41 -9.62
C HIS A 81 10.35 -13.93 -9.21
N PHE A 82 10.76 -13.03 -10.09
CA PHE A 82 10.55 -11.59 -9.90
C PHE A 82 9.09 -11.25 -10.25
N LEU A 83 8.38 -10.57 -9.35
CA LEU A 83 7.03 -10.05 -9.62
C LEU A 83 7.07 -8.86 -10.57
N HIS A 84 8.14 -8.08 -10.52
CA HIS A 84 8.46 -7.14 -11.59
C HIS A 84 8.94 -7.97 -12.79
N GLY A 85 8.30 -7.78 -13.95
CA GLY A 85 8.68 -8.48 -15.18
C GLY A 85 10.17 -8.32 -15.51
N PRO A 86 10.68 -9.03 -16.54
CA PRO A 86 12.09 -8.95 -16.90
C PRO A 86 12.50 -7.49 -17.11
N TYR A 87 13.70 -7.13 -16.63
CA TYR A 87 14.24 -5.79 -16.84
C TYR A 87 14.20 -5.47 -18.34
N PRO A 88 13.54 -4.39 -18.77
CA PRO A 88 13.36 -4.12 -20.18
C PRO A 88 14.72 -3.89 -20.83
N SER A 89 14.93 -4.47 -22.03
CA SER A 89 16.07 -4.08 -22.86
C SER A 89 16.00 -2.57 -23.08
N THR A 90 17.04 -1.87 -22.66
CA THR A 90 17.16 -0.43 -22.88
C THR A 90 17.69 -0.12 -24.28
N HIS A 91 18.03 -1.13 -25.08
CA HIS A 91 18.36 -0.99 -26.50
C HIS A 91 17.12 -1.22 -27.39
N PHE A 92 16.89 -0.30 -28.31
CA PHE A 92 15.79 -0.32 -29.27
C PHE A 92 16.35 -0.37 -30.70
N GLY A 93 16.39 -1.57 -31.27
CA GLY A 93 17.00 -1.78 -32.58
C GLY A 93 18.50 -1.43 -32.61
N PRO A 94 19.08 -1.22 -33.80
CA PRO A 94 20.53 -1.09 -33.95
C PRO A 94 21.12 0.26 -33.51
N LYS A 95 20.29 1.27 -33.22
CA LYS A 95 20.74 2.67 -33.08
C LYS A 95 20.14 3.45 -31.92
N ALA A 96 19.06 2.98 -31.30
CA ALA A 96 18.42 3.70 -30.20
C ALA A 96 18.64 2.98 -28.88
N CYS A 97 18.73 3.76 -27.80
CA CYS A 97 18.74 3.24 -26.44
C CYS A 97 18.20 4.29 -25.45
N ILE A 98 17.71 3.83 -24.30
CA ILE A 98 17.47 4.70 -23.14
C ILE A 98 18.83 4.99 -22.51
N LEU A 99 19.17 6.28 -22.41
CA LEU A 99 20.33 6.71 -21.65
C LEU A 99 20.14 6.29 -20.18
N PRO A 100 21.02 5.44 -19.62
CA PRO A 100 20.97 5.13 -18.21
C PRO A 100 21.38 6.38 -17.44
N ASN A 101 20.39 7.15 -16.95
CA ASN A 101 20.65 8.26 -16.06
C ASN A 101 20.71 7.71 -14.62
N PRO A 102 21.84 7.77 -13.91
CA PRO A 102 21.96 7.23 -12.56
C PRO A 102 20.99 7.91 -11.57
N THR A 103 20.53 9.14 -11.83
CA THR A 103 19.51 9.80 -10.99
C THR A 103 18.08 9.36 -11.29
N SER A 104 17.84 8.60 -12.36
CA SER A 104 16.52 8.05 -12.71
C SER A 104 16.35 6.56 -12.38
N ILE A 105 17.39 5.92 -11.85
CA ILE A 105 17.30 4.52 -11.42
C ILE A 105 16.59 4.50 -10.06
N MET A 106 15.33 4.08 -10.06
CA MET A 106 14.60 3.79 -8.83
C MET A 106 14.98 2.40 -8.33
N HIS A 107 15.57 2.32 -7.13
CA HIS A 107 15.77 1.06 -6.43
C HIS A 107 14.45 0.61 -5.79
N ILE A 108 13.67 -0.17 -6.54
CA ILE A 108 12.45 -0.80 -6.03
C ILE A 108 12.84 -2.18 -5.50
N GLN A 109 12.63 -2.43 -4.21
CA GLN A 109 12.83 -3.76 -3.63
C GLN A 109 11.82 -4.74 -4.25
N ASP A 110 12.27 -5.93 -4.65
CA ASP A 110 11.37 -6.96 -5.14
C ASP A 110 10.38 -7.36 -4.04
N PRO A 111 9.06 -7.18 -4.25
CA PRO A 111 8.05 -7.54 -3.25
C PRO A 111 8.15 -8.98 -2.77
N VAL A 112 8.61 -9.93 -3.60
CA VAL A 112 8.76 -11.34 -3.20
C VAL A 112 9.91 -11.56 -2.20
N SER A 113 10.92 -10.69 -2.24
CA SER A 113 12.09 -10.76 -1.36
C SER A 113 11.89 -10.13 0.00
N GLN A 114 10.73 -9.50 0.25
CA GLN A 114 10.45 -8.79 1.49
C GLN A 114 10.25 -9.76 2.66
N ARG A 115 11.17 -9.71 3.62
CA ARG A 115 11.16 -10.52 4.84
C ARG A 115 11.21 -9.62 6.07
N LEU A 116 10.48 -10.02 7.11
CA LEU A 116 10.56 -9.36 8.40
C LEU A 116 11.90 -9.68 9.08
N VAL A 117 12.57 -8.64 9.59
CA VAL A 117 13.76 -8.77 10.42
C VAL A 117 13.56 -7.97 11.70
N TRP A 118 13.78 -8.61 12.83
CA TRP A 118 13.75 -7.98 14.14
C TRP A 118 15.15 -7.46 14.49
N ASN A 119 15.33 -6.15 14.53
CA ASN A 119 16.60 -5.55 14.99
C ASN A 119 16.80 -5.78 16.50
N LYS A 120 15.69 -5.87 17.24
CA LYS A 120 15.60 -6.24 18.65
C LYS A 120 14.38 -7.15 18.81
N PRO A 121 14.41 -8.11 19.74
CA PRO A 121 13.24 -8.95 19.99
C PRO A 121 12.04 -8.08 20.40
N PRO A 122 10.85 -8.31 19.82
CA PRO A 122 9.64 -7.55 20.17
C PRO A 122 9.20 -7.87 21.60
N LEU A 123 8.76 -6.85 22.34
CA LEU A 123 8.34 -6.95 23.74
C LEU A 123 6.88 -6.51 23.93
N ASN A 124 6.42 -5.56 23.12
CA ASN A 124 5.11 -4.93 23.26
C ASN A 124 4.21 -5.32 22.09
N VAL A 125 3.12 -6.04 22.39
CA VAL A 125 2.18 -6.54 21.38
C VAL A 125 0.82 -5.87 21.54
N LEU A 126 0.33 -5.23 20.49
CA LEU A 126 -1.04 -4.73 20.43
C LEU A 126 -1.97 -5.84 19.95
N VAL A 127 -2.96 -6.22 20.75
CA VAL A 127 -4.00 -7.19 20.36
C VAL A 127 -5.29 -6.44 20.04
N ILE A 128 -5.74 -6.55 18.79
CA ILE A 128 -7.00 -5.98 18.29
C ILE A 128 -7.97 -7.12 18.05
N ARG A 129 -9.14 -7.11 18.70
CA ARG A 129 -10.24 -8.03 18.38
C ARG A 129 -11.42 -7.30 17.78
N LYS A 130 -12.19 -7.97 16.92
CA LYS A 130 -13.50 -7.47 16.51
C LYS A 130 -14.43 -7.43 17.73
N ILE A 131 -15.00 -6.26 17.99
CA ILE A 131 -15.88 -6.01 19.14
C ILE A 131 -17.26 -6.63 18.85
N ARG A 132 -17.97 -7.07 19.89
CA ARG A 132 -19.32 -7.69 19.81
C ARG A 132 -19.38 -9.03 19.05
N ASP A 133 -18.24 -9.70 18.92
CA ASP A 133 -18.17 -11.06 18.37
C ASP A 133 -17.82 -12.03 19.51
N GLU A 134 -18.82 -12.75 20.01
CA GLU A 134 -18.65 -13.65 21.16
C GLU A 134 -17.73 -14.84 20.84
N ASN A 135 -17.68 -15.25 19.57
CA ASN A 135 -16.80 -16.34 19.11
C ASN A 135 -15.32 -15.98 19.27
N LEU A 136 -14.98 -14.70 19.43
CA LEU A 136 -13.61 -14.23 19.62
C LEU A 136 -13.18 -14.15 21.09
N LEU A 137 -14.09 -14.38 22.04
CA LEU A 137 -13.77 -14.26 23.47
C LEU A 137 -12.75 -15.31 23.90
N GLU A 138 -13.00 -16.60 23.66
CA GLU A 138 -12.05 -17.67 24.01
C GLU A 138 -10.70 -17.50 23.30
N PRO A 139 -10.66 -17.33 21.96
CA PRO A 139 -9.41 -17.09 21.24
C PRO A 139 -8.61 -15.89 21.75
N PHE A 140 -9.30 -14.80 22.09
CA PHE A 140 -8.65 -13.62 22.67
C PHE A 140 -8.03 -13.93 24.04
N LYS A 141 -8.74 -14.66 24.91
CA LYS A 141 -8.23 -15.05 26.23
C LYS A 141 -7.03 -15.99 26.11
N GLU A 142 -7.11 -16.99 25.23
CA GLU A 142 -6.03 -17.93 24.95
C GLU A 142 -4.78 -17.21 24.45
N LEU A 143 -4.93 -16.33 23.45
CA LEU A 143 -3.83 -15.56 22.89
C LEU A 143 -3.18 -14.66 23.95
N CYS A 144 -3.97 -13.91 24.72
CA CYS A 144 -3.44 -13.02 25.75
C CYS A 144 -2.70 -13.81 26.84
N SER A 145 -3.24 -14.96 27.26
CA SER A 145 -2.60 -15.84 28.24
C SER A 145 -1.27 -16.38 27.72
N PHE A 146 -1.23 -16.84 26.47
CA PHE A 146 -0.01 -17.30 25.81
C PHE A 146 1.06 -16.19 25.74
N LEU A 147 0.70 -15.00 25.26
CA LEU A 147 1.64 -13.88 25.11
C LEU A 147 2.21 -13.41 26.47
N ILE A 148 1.38 -13.35 27.51
CA ILE A 148 1.82 -12.88 28.84
C ILE A 148 2.57 -13.97 29.60
N GLN A 149 1.99 -15.17 29.72
CA GLN A 149 2.53 -16.20 30.62
C GLN A 149 3.63 -17.03 29.97
N GLU A 150 3.47 -17.42 28.70
CA GLU A 150 4.45 -18.26 28.02
C GLU A 150 5.56 -17.45 27.35
N LYS A 151 5.24 -16.25 26.83
CA LYS A 151 6.22 -15.38 26.14
C LYS A 151 6.76 -14.23 26.97
N GLY A 152 6.14 -13.88 28.10
CA GLY A 152 6.60 -12.79 28.95
C GLY A 152 6.50 -11.40 28.30
N LEU A 153 5.49 -11.20 27.43
CA LEU A 153 5.31 -9.98 26.66
C LEU A 153 4.31 -9.03 27.32
N SER A 154 4.45 -7.73 27.03
CA SER A 154 3.47 -6.73 27.41
C SER A 154 2.37 -6.66 26.35
N VAL A 155 1.13 -6.97 26.74
CA VAL A 155 -0.02 -6.97 25.83
C VAL A 155 -0.84 -5.69 26.00
N TYR A 156 -0.96 -4.94 24.91
CA TYR A 156 -1.76 -3.72 24.81
C TYR A 156 -3.12 -4.02 24.19
N VAL A 157 -4.18 -3.43 24.73
CA VAL A 157 -5.56 -3.54 24.22
C VAL A 157 -6.31 -2.23 24.41
N GLU A 158 -7.32 -1.98 23.58
CA GLU A 158 -8.19 -0.81 23.79
C GLU A 158 -8.97 -0.99 25.11
N LYS A 159 -9.10 0.09 25.90
CA LYS A 159 -9.79 0.07 27.19
C LYS A 159 -11.20 -0.55 27.11
N LYS A 160 -11.94 -0.24 26.03
CA LYS A 160 -13.30 -0.79 25.80
C LYS A 160 -13.33 -2.31 25.69
N VAL A 161 -12.22 -2.95 25.30
CA VAL A 161 -12.13 -4.42 25.23
C VAL A 161 -12.13 -5.02 26.62
N VAL A 162 -11.44 -4.39 27.57
CA VAL A 162 -11.34 -4.88 28.96
C VAL A 162 -12.63 -4.61 29.75
N GLU A 163 -13.34 -3.53 29.39
CA GLU A 163 -14.65 -3.15 29.94
C GLU A 163 -15.81 -3.99 29.36
N ASP A 164 -15.53 -4.97 28.50
CA ASP A 164 -16.53 -5.89 27.97
C ASP A 164 -17.11 -6.78 29.08
N GLY A 165 -18.43 -6.79 29.22
CA GLY A 165 -19.12 -7.51 30.29
C GLY A 165 -18.82 -9.01 30.35
N ALA A 166 -18.63 -9.67 29.20
CA ALA A 166 -18.33 -11.10 29.16
C ALA A 166 -16.90 -11.39 29.65
N LEU A 167 -15.93 -10.55 29.28
CA LEU A 167 -14.57 -10.64 29.83
C LEU A 167 -14.51 -10.21 31.29
N MET A 168 -15.42 -9.33 31.71
CA MET A 168 -15.47 -8.89 33.10
C MET A 168 -15.99 -9.94 34.07
N ALA A 169 -16.95 -10.74 33.63
CA ALA A 169 -17.57 -11.80 34.42
C ALA A 169 -16.71 -13.07 34.52
N ASP A 170 -15.69 -13.23 33.68
CA ASP A 170 -14.82 -14.40 33.68
C ASP A 170 -13.69 -14.27 34.72
N GLU A 171 -13.90 -14.93 35.85
CA GLU A 171 -12.91 -14.99 36.95
C GLU A 171 -11.60 -15.69 36.54
N SER A 172 -11.63 -16.64 35.60
CA SER A 172 -10.44 -17.34 35.14
C SER A 172 -9.48 -16.41 34.38
N PHE A 173 -10.03 -15.39 33.72
CA PHE A 173 -9.26 -14.40 32.98
C PHE A 173 -8.84 -13.19 33.83
N SER A 174 -9.35 -13.06 35.06
CA SER A 174 -9.12 -11.90 35.93
C SER A 174 -7.64 -11.59 36.20
N SER A 175 -6.79 -12.63 36.31
CA SER A 175 -5.34 -12.50 36.53
C SER A 175 -4.61 -11.94 35.31
N ILE A 176 -4.96 -12.44 34.12
CA ILE A 176 -4.41 -11.96 32.84
C ILE A 176 -4.90 -10.55 32.56
N ARG A 177 -6.20 -10.31 32.75
CA ARG A 177 -6.85 -9.01 32.53
C ARG A 177 -6.15 -7.88 33.31
N ARG A 178 -5.71 -8.13 34.55
CA ARG A 178 -4.98 -7.15 35.37
C ARG A 178 -3.58 -6.81 34.86
N GLN A 179 -3.00 -7.64 34.02
CA GLN A 179 -1.68 -7.43 33.42
C GLN A 179 -1.74 -6.75 32.05
N LEU A 180 -2.95 -6.61 31.47
CA LEU A 180 -3.13 -5.93 30.18
C LEU A 180 -2.86 -4.44 30.31
N CYS A 181 -2.06 -3.91 29.40
CA CYS A 181 -1.87 -2.48 29.21
C CYS A 181 -3.06 -1.93 28.42
N THR A 182 -3.75 -0.92 28.94
CA THR A 182 -4.92 -0.34 28.25
C THR A 182 -4.63 1.05 27.71
N PHE A 183 -5.23 1.37 26.56
CA PHE A 183 -5.18 2.71 25.97
C PHE A 183 -6.58 3.15 25.52
N ARG A 184 -6.79 4.46 25.39
CA ARG A 184 -8.03 5.07 24.90
C ARG A 184 -7.78 5.70 23.53
N GLU A 185 -8.52 5.20 22.53
CA GLU A 185 -8.52 5.76 21.19
C GLU A 185 -8.81 7.27 21.22
N GLY A 186 -7.97 8.06 20.55
CA GLY A 186 -8.12 9.52 20.43
C GLY A 186 -7.55 10.32 21.61
N PHE A 187 -7.06 9.67 22.66
CA PHE A 187 -6.46 10.35 23.82
C PHE A 187 -5.03 9.90 24.09
N ASP A 188 -4.79 8.59 24.05
CA ASP A 188 -3.48 8.01 24.35
C ASP A 188 -2.78 7.67 23.02
N ASP A 189 -1.52 8.11 22.85
CA ASP A 189 -0.69 7.76 21.69
C ASP A 189 0.18 6.54 22.01
N ILE A 190 0.01 5.48 21.22
CA ILE A 190 0.74 4.22 21.35
C ILE A 190 1.71 3.98 20.18
N SER A 191 1.86 4.95 19.28
CA SER A 191 2.56 4.76 18.00
C SER A 191 3.99 4.25 18.15
N ASP A 192 4.73 4.76 19.14
CA ASP A 192 6.13 4.40 19.41
C ASP A 192 6.29 3.33 20.51
N CYS A 193 5.17 2.77 20.99
CA CYS A 193 5.16 1.78 22.08
C CYS A 193 5.02 0.35 21.59
N ILE A 194 4.54 0.13 20.36
CA ILE A 194 4.12 -1.19 19.87
C ILE A 194 5.14 -1.76 18.90
N ASP A 195 5.56 -3.00 19.14
CA ASP A 195 6.52 -3.72 18.28
C ASP A 195 5.82 -4.64 17.28
N LEU A 196 4.66 -5.21 17.65
CA LEU A 196 3.89 -6.14 16.83
C LEU A 196 2.39 -5.90 17.04
N ILE A 197 1.60 -6.02 15.97
CA ILE A 197 0.13 -5.96 16.04
C ILE A 197 -0.42 -7.34 15.71
N VAL A 198 -1.28 -7.88 16.59
CA VAL A 198 -2.02 -9.11 16.35
C VAL A 198 -3.51 -8.80 16.24
N CYS A 199 -4.10 -9.11 15.10
CA CYS A 199 -5.52 -8.91 14.83
C CYS A 199 -6.28 -10.24 14.93
N LEU A 200 -7.39 -10.26 15.67
CA LEU A 200 -8.34 -11.36 15.78
C LEU A 200 -9.68 -10.94 15.17
N GLY A 201 -10.00 -11.46 13.99
CA GLY A 201 -11.27 -11.20 13.31
C GLY A 201 -11.13 -11.02 11.81
N GLY A 202 -11.98 -10.18 11.24
CA GLY A 202 -11.97 -9.88 9.80
C GLY A 202 -11.18 -8.63 9.43
N ASP A 203 -11.28 -8.25 8.16
CA ASP A 203 -10.54 -7.14 7.53
C ASP A 203 -10.68 -5.79 8.27
N GLY A 204 -11.81 -5.54 8.93
CA GLY A 204 -12.04 -4.32 9.72
C GLY A 204 -11.09 -4.12 10.90
N THR A 205 -10.48 -5.20 11.41
CA THR A 205 -9.43 -5.12 12.45
C THR A 205 -8.14 -4.51 11.91
N LEU A 206 -7.78 -4.81 10.65
CA LEU A 206 -6.61 -4.20 9.99
C LEU A 206 -6.84 -2.72 9.67
N LEU A 207 -8.08 -2.35 9.30
CA LEU A 207 -8.45 -0.93 9.13
C LEU A 207 -8.36 -0.17 10.45
N TYR A 208 -8.77 -0.80 11.55
CA TYR A 208 -8.58 -0.23 12.88
C TYR A 208 -7.08 -0.04 13.19
N ALA A 209 -6.26 -1.06 12.97
CA ALA A 209 -4.80 -0.95 13.13
C ALA A 209 -4.23 0.22 12.31
N SER A 210 -4.54 0.30 11.00
CA SER A 210 -4.08 1.41 10.14
C SER A 210 -4.50 2.79 10.67
N SER A 211 -5.69 2.89 11.27
CA SER A 211 -6.19 4.16 11.83
C SER A 211 -5.43 4.62 13.08
N LEU A 212 -4.88 3.70 13.88
CA LEU A 212 -4.09 4.01 15.08
C LEU A 212 -2.70 4.54 14.73
N PHE A 213 -2.08 4.05 13.65
CA PHE A 213 -0.71 4.40 13.28
C PHE A 213 -0.67 5.31 12.03
N GLN A 214 -0.69 6.62 12.22
CA GLN A 214 -0.67 7.60 11.10
C GLN A 214 0.73 7.82 10.50
N GLY A 215 1.79 7.29 11.15
CA GLY A 215 3.17 7.25 10.66
C GLY A 215 3.58 5.83 10.28
N SER A 216 4.78 5.42 10.71
CA SER A 216 5.27 4.04 10.58
C SER A 216 4.32 3.06 11.27
N VAL A 217 4.11 1.89 10.69
CA VAL A 217 3.18 0.88 11.19
C VAL A 217 3.99 -0.36 11.60
N PRO A 218 3.84 -0.87 12.85
CA PRO A 218 4.41 -2.15 13.23
C PRO A 218 3.89 -3.31 12.37
N PRO A 219 4.66 -4.41 12.22
CA PRO A 219 4.20 -5.63 11.54
C PRO A 219 2.84 -6.10 12.05
N VAL A 220 1.94 -6.47 11.13
CA VAL A 220 0.58 -6.91 11.45
C VAL A 220 0.41 -8.38 11.13
N MET A 221 0.11 -9.17 12.16
CA MET A 221 -0.28 -10.58 12.08
C MET A 221 -1.79 -10.69 12.26
N ALA A 222 -2.51 -11.14 11.25
CA ALA A 222 -3.98 -11.13 11.27
C ALA A 222 -4.58 -12.54 11.13
N PHE A 223 -5.33 -12.95 12.16
CA PHE A 223 -5.99 -14.25 12.24
C PHE A 223 -7.48 -14.14 11.87
N HIS A 224 -7.96 -15.05 11.04
CA HIS A 224 -9.38 -15.30 10.84
C HIS A 224 -9.88 -16.39 11.78
N LEU A 225 -11.16 -16.31 12.16
CA LEU A 225 -11.84 -17.22 13.08
C LEU A 225 -13.21 -17.59 12.51
N GLY A 226 -13.19 -18.19 11.32
CA GLY A 226 -14.38 -18.47 10.52
C GLY A 226 -14.10 -18.28 9.03
N SER A 227 -14.92 -17.50 8.33
CA SER A 227 -14.67 -17.16 6.93
C SER A 227 -13.36 -16.38 6.78
N LEU A 228 -12.50 -16.82 5.85
CA LEU A 228 -11.29 -16.09 5.48
C LEU A 228 -11.66 -14.68 4.98
N GLY A 229 -10.86 -13.69 5.38
CA GLY A 229 -10.89 -12.34 4.82
C GLY A 229 -9.73 -12.11 3.86
N PHE A 230 -9.76 -11.02 3.10
CA PHE A 230 -8.64 -10.69 2.19
C PHE A 230 -7.38 -10.22 2.93
N LEU A 231 -7.52 -9.87 4.21
CA LEU A 231 -6.46 -9.30 5.03
C LEU A 231 -6.02 -10.19 6.20
N THR A 232 -6.64 -11.37 6.39
CA THR A 232 -6.47 -12.21 7.58
C THR A 232 -5.99 -13.64 7.25
N PRO A 233 -4.74 -13.82 6.75
CA PRO A 233 -4.29 -15.09 6.18
C PRO A 233 -4.05 -16.21 7.20
N PHE A 234 -3.96 -15.92 8.50
CA PHE A 234 -3.61 -16.92 9.51
C PHE A 234 -4.85 -17.60 10.09
N ASN A 235 -4.85 -18.93 10.19
CA ASN A 235 -5.87 -19.66 10.95
C ASN A 235 -5.48 -19.66 12.44
N PHE A 236 -6.41 -19.24 13.30
CA PHE A 236 -6.20 -19.16 14.74
C PHE A 236 -5.85 -20.51 15.39
N GLU A 237 -6.32 -21.65 14.88
CA GLU A 237 -5.99 -22.98 15.44
C GLU A 237 -4.48 -23.23 15.55
N THR A 238 -3.69 -22.59 14.70
CA THR A 238 -2.23 -22.73 14.63
C THR A 238 -1.46 -21.56 15.27
N TYR A 239 -2.13 -20.69 16.04
CA TYR A 239 -1.58 -19.41 16.48
C TYR A 239 -0.24 -19.52 17.22
N LYS A 240 -0.06 -20.49 18.12
CA LYS A 240 1.21 -20.63 18.89
C LYS A 240 2.40 -20.83 17.96
N THR A 241 2.27 -21.77 17.02
CA THR A 241 3.32 -22.10 16.04
C THR A 241 3.59 -20.93 15.09
N GLU A 242 2.53 -20.25 14.63
CA GLU A 242 2.68 -19.12 13.71
C GLU A 242 3.29 -17.90 14.41
N VAL A 243 2.92 -17.63 15.66
CA VAL A 243 3.55 -16.59 16.47
C VAL A 243 5.03 -16.92 16.66
N ASP A 244 5.39 -18.15 17.03
CA ASP A 244 6.79 -18.55 17.21
C ASP A 244 7.63 -18.34 15.95
N LYS A 245 7.08 -18.67 14.77
CA LYS A 245 7.74 -18.39 13.47
C LYS A 245 7.97 -16.90 13.25
N VAL A 246 6.99 -16.06 13.56
CA VAL A 246 7.12 -14.60 13.40
C VAL A 246 8.19 -14.04 14.34
N PHE A 247 8.25 -14.50 15.58
CA PHE A 247 9.25 -14.08 16.57
C PHE A 247 10.67 -14.57 16.22
N ALA A 248 10.79 -15.75 15.63
CA ALA A 248 12.07 -16.24 15.09
C ALA A 248 12.60 -15.39 13.92
N GLY A 249 11.74 -14.56 13.31
CA GLY A 249 12.06 -13.70 12.18
C GLY A 249 11.95 -14.41 10.83
N ASN A 250 12.24 -13.67 9.75
CA ASN A 250 12.21 -14.15 8.37
C ASN A 250 10.81 -14.55 7.83
N ALA A 251 9.74 -14.08 8.47
CA ALA A 251 8.38 -14.19 7.92
C ALA A 251 8.26 -13.37 6.63
N ALA A 252 7.48 -13.85 5.65
CA ALA A 252 7.19 -13.05 4.46
C ALA A 252 6.27 -11.87 4.83
N VAL A 253 6.48 -10.73 4.19
CA VAL A 253 5.70 -9.51 4.43
C VAL A 253 5.20 -8.95 3.11
N VAL A 254 3.92 -8.60 3.05
CA VAL A 254 3.35 -7.74 2.01
C VAL A 254 3.30 -6.32 2.55
N LEU A 255 3.97 -5.39 1.87
CA LEU A 255 3.80 -3.96 2.14
C LEU A 255 2.56 -3.43 1.43
N ARG A 256 1.45 -3.35 2.15
CA ARG A 256 0.18 -2.83 1.62
C ARG A 256 0.24 -1.31 1.57
N SER A 257 0.23 -0.73 0.36
CA SER A 257 0.23 0.72 0.17
C SER A 257 -0.97 1.38 0.85
N ARG A 258 -0.77 2.59 1.39
CA ARG A 258 -1.85 3.46 1.86
C ARG A 258 -1.97 4.69 0.98
N LEU A 259 -3.12 5.36 0.99
CA LEU A 259 -3.28 6.72 0.48
C LEU A 259 -2.99 7.71 1.60
N LYS A 260 -2.17 8.72 1.30
CA LYS A 260 -2.06 9.94 2.10
C LYS A 260 -3.04 10.95 1.56
N VAL A 261 -3.94 11.40 2.43
CA VAL A 261 -5.03 12.30 2.06
C VAL A 261 -4.92 13.58 2.84
N LYS A 262 -5.02 14.71 2.14
CA LYS A 262 -5.09 16.05 2.73
C LYS A 262 -6.39 16.70 2.31
N VAL A 263 -7.16 17.18 3.28
CA VAL A 263 -8.30 18.05 2.99
C VAL A 263 -7.88 19.49 3.22
N LEU A 264 -8.01 20.28 2.17
CA LEU A 264 -7.69 21.69 2.12
C LEU A 264 -9.00 22.45 2.16
N LYS A 265 -9.18 23.31 3.17
CA LYS A 265 -10.35 24.18 3.24
C LYS A 265 -10.12 25.41 2.38
N GLY A 266 -11.08 25.73 1.52
CA GLY A 266 -11.01 26.95 0.72
C GLY A 266 -11.17 28.16 1.62
N SER A 267 -10.30 29.16 1.48
CA SER A 267 -10.61 30.49 1.99
C SER A 267 -11.69 31.10 1.10
N LEU A 268 -12.89 31.31 1.64
CA LEU A 268 -13.91 32.14 0.99
C LEU A 268 -13.48 33.61 1.01
N GLN A 269 -12.43 33.98 0.27
CA GLN A 269 -12.26 35.36 -0.17
C GLN A 269 -12.89 35.47 -1.55
N ARG A 270 -14.05 36.12 -1.58
CA ARG A 270 -14.55 36.74 -2.81
C ARG A 270 -13.57 37.86 -3.15
N ASP A 271 -12.56 37.55 -3.94
CA ASP A 271 -11.89 38.59 -4.73
C ASP A 271 -12.85 38.97 -5.86
N GLN A 272 -13.88 39.73 -5.51
CA GLN A 272 -14.45 40.68 -6.45
C GLN A 272 -13.45 41.82 -6.59
N GLU A 273 -13.11 42.12 -7.83
CA GLU A 273 -12.36 43.29 -8.27
C GLU A 273 -10.85 43.30 -7.98
N ASN A 274 -10.08 42.56 -8.78
CA ASN A 274 -9.10 43.14 -9.71
C ASN A 274 -8.24 42.03 -10.32
N GLY A 275 -8.00 42.10 -11.63
CA GLY A 275 -7.34 41.07 -12.45
C GLY A 275 -5.84 40.88 -12.18
N SER A 276 -5.46 40.60 -10.93
CA SER A 276 -4.14 40.12 -10.54
C SER A 276 -4.20 38.63 -10.24
N VAL A 277 -3.27 37.90 -10.86
CA VAL A 277 -3.10 36.44 -10.74
C VAL A 277 -2.92 36.06 -9.26
N PRO A 278 -3.63 35.05 -8.72
CA PRO A 278 -3.46 34.64 -7.34
C PRO A 278 -2.08 34.00 -7.15
N HIS A 279 -1.17 34.74 -6.52
CA HIS A 279 0.09 34.21 -6.03
C HIS A 279 -0.19 33.34 -4.80
N THR A 280 -0.07 32.02 -4.96
CA THR A 280 0.26 31.04 -3.89
C THR A 280 -0.38 31.27 -2.51
N HIS A 281 -1.71 31.28 -2.42
CA HIS A 281 -2.38 31.07 -1.14
C HIS A 281 -2.32 29.58 -0.79
N THR A 282 -1.48 29.21 0.19
CA THR A 282 -1.49 27.86 0.76
C THR A 282 -2.77 27.70 1.58
N ASN A 283 -3.82 27.12 0.98
CA ASN A 283 -5.05 26.78 1.70
C ASN A 283 -4.70 25.96 2.96
N PRO A 284 -5.28 26.29 4.13
CA PRO A 284 -4.99 25.58 5.36
C PRO A 284 -5.40 24.11 5.24
N VAL A 285 -4.50 23.21 5.63
CA VAL A 285 -4.80 21.78 5.73
C VAL A 285 -5.66 21.57 6.97
N SER A 286 -6.94 21.25 6.79
CA SER A 286 -7.83 20.99 7.92
C SER A 286 -7.62 19.60 8.51
N LEU A 287 -7.21 18.66 7.67
CA LEU A 287 -7.08 17.25 8.05
C LEU A 287 -6.07 16.56 7.15
N GLN A 288 -5.18 15.77 7.76
CA GLN A 288 -4.30 14.84 7.06
C GLN A 288 -4.45 13.44 7.65
N LEU A 289 -4.70 12.44 6.81
CA LEU A 289 -4.93 11.05 7.22
C LEU A 289 -4.23 10.06 6.30
N GLN A 290 -3.95 8.88 6.85
CA GLN A 290 -3.58 7.67 6.12
C GLN A 290 -4.80 6.78 5.96
N VAL A 291 -4.98 6.22 4.76
CA VAL A 291 -6.13 5.41 4.37
C VAL A 291 -5.66 4.13 3.72
N LEU A 292 -6.10 2.98 4.21
CA LEU A 292 -5.64 1.68 3.71
C LEU A 292 -6.45 1.21 2.50
N ASN A 293 -7.77 1.28 2.56
CA ASN A 293 -8.64 0.81 1.49
C ASN A 293 -8.98 1.96 0.56
N GLU A 294 -9.80 2.91 1.00
CA GLU A 294 -10.35 3.92 0.11
C GLU A 294 -10.75 5.25 0.75
N VAL A 295 -10.69 6.29 -0.07
CA VAL A 295 -11.36 7.56 0.13
C VAL A 295 -12.62 7.55 -0.71
N VAL A 296 -13.77 7.76 -0.08
CA VAL A 296 -15.06 7.85 -0.77
C VAL A 296 -15.50 9.30 -0.75
N VAL A 297 -15.82 9.86 -1.91
CA VAL A 297 -16.51 11.16 -2.01
C VAL A 297 -17.89 10.91 -2.59
N ASP A 298 -18.93 11.14 -1.80
CA ASP A 298 -20.33 10.84 -2.16
C ASP A 298 -21.26 12.05 -2.00
N ARG A 299 -22.46 11.97 -2.57
CA ARG A 299 -23.48 13.03 -2.54
C ARG A 299 -24.10 13.30 -1.16
N GLY A 300 -23.76 12.52 -0.15
CA GLY A 300 -24.33 12.66 1.18
C GLY A 300 -25.82 12.33 1.23
N PRO A 301 -26.60 13.05 2.05
CA PRO A 301 -28.06 12.91 2.10
C PRO A 301 -28.77 13.60 0.92
N SER A 302 -28.05 14.29 0.03
CA SER A 302 -28.65 15.08 -1.05
C SER A 302 -29.38 14.20 -2.05
N SER A 303 -30.58 14.60 -2.48
CA SER A 303 -31.33 13.93 -3.55
C SER A 303 -30.77 14.22 -4.95
N TYR A 304 -29.94 15.25 -5.09
CA TYR A 304 -29.27 15.58 -6.35
C TYR A 304 -28.00 14.75 -6.51
N LEU A 305 -27.62 14.49 -7.76
CA LEU A 305 -26.33 13.87 -8.06
C LEU A 305 -25.18 14.74 -7.53
N SER A 306 -24.14 14.09 -7.02
CA SER A 306 -22.86 14.75 -6.76
C SER A 306 -22.30 15.26 -8.09
N ASN A 307 -21.63 16.42 -8.04
CA ASN A 307 -20.88 16.95 -9.18
C ASN A 307 -19.48 17.31 -8.69
N VAL A 308 -18.54 16.38 -8.84
CA VAL A 308 -17.16 16.51 -8.34
C VAL A 308 -16.16 16.45 -9.48
N ASP A 309 -15.26 17.42 -9.53
CA ASP A 309 -14.20 17.48 -10.53
C ASP A 309 -12.99 16.66 -10.05
N LEU A 310 -12.49 15.80 -10.93
CA LEU A 310 -11.30 14.97 -10.71
C LEU A 310 -10.13 15.50 -11.53
N TYR A 311 -9.04 15.80 -10.84
CA TYR A 311 -7.80 16.28 -11.42
C TYR A 311 -6.69 15.24 -11.20
N LEU A 312 -5.82 15.09 -12.19
CA LEU A 312 -4.59 14.28 -12.12
C LEU A 312 -3.41 15.18 -12.48
N ASP A 313 -2.44 15.29 -11.57
CA ASP A 313 -1.27 16.16 -11.69
C ASP A 313 -1.63 17.60 -12.13
N GLY A 314 -2.70 18.13 -11.54
CA GLY A 314 -3.20 19.49 -11.77
C GLY A 314 -4.05 19.67 -13.04
N ARG A 315 -4.26 18.62 -13.84
CA ARG A 315 -5.11 18.69 -15.05
C ARG A 315 -6.47 18.08 -14.77
N LEU A 316 -7.55 18.80 -15.11
CA LEU A 316 -8.91 18.28 -15.04
C LEU A 316 -9.03 17.08 -16.00
N ILE A 317 -9.43 15.93 -15.47
CA ILE A 317 -9.64 14.71 -16.24
C ILE A 317 -11.12 14.57 -16.60
N THR A 318 -11.99 14.68 -15.61
CA THR A 318 -13.44 14.56 -15.79
C THR A 318 -14.18 15.15 -14.61
N SER A 319 -15.44 15.51 -14.83
CA SER A 319 -16.40 15.77 -13.76
C SER A 319 -17.24 14.51 -13.54
N VAL A 320 -17.33 14.06 -12.30
CA VAL A 320 -18.12 12.90 -11.89
C VAL A 320 -19.51 13.37 -11.52
N GLN A 321 -20.50 12.90 -12.28
CA GLN A 321 -21.92 13.08 -11.99
C GLN A 321 -22.53 11.72 -11.65
N GLY A 322 -22.96 11.55 -10.40
CA GLY A 322 -23.45 10.26 -9.90
C GLY A 322 -23.65 10.26 -8.39
N ASP A 323 -23.66 9.07 -7.78
CA ASP A 323 -23.67 8.94 -6.32
C ASP A 323 -22.33 9.39 -5.71
N GLY A 324 -21.22 9.23 -6.44
CA GLY A 324 -19.90 9.65 -5.96
C GLY A 324 -18.73 9.05 -6.75
N VAL A 325 -17.56 9.10 -6.15
CA VAL A 325 -16.31 8.49 -6.63
C VAL A 325 -15.52 7.89 -5.46
N ILE A 326 -14.91 6.74 -5.72
CA ILE A 326 -14.01 6.04 -4.79
C ILE A 326 -12.59 6.16 -5.35
N VAL A 327 -11.66 6.59 -4.51
CA VAL A 327 -10.22 6.48 -4.78
C VAL A 327 -9.64 5.45 -3.83
N SER A 328 -9.18 4.31 -4.37
CA SER A 328 -8.77 3.17 -3.57
C SER A 328 -7.34 2.71 -3.86
N THR A 329 -6.75 2.01 -2.89
CA THR A 329 -5.51 1.26 -3.07
C THR A 329 -5.81 -0.10 -3.72
N PRO A 330 -4.78 -0.86 -4.14
CA PRO A 330 -4.95 -2.27 -4.53
C PRO A 330 -5.54 -3.12 -3.40
N THR A 331 -5.25 -2.79 -2.13
CA THR A 331 -5.85 -3.47 -0.98
C THR A 331 -7.35 -3.18 -0.88
N GLY A 332 -7.77 -1.92 -1.13
CA GLY A 332 -9.18 -1.55 -1.20
C GLY A 332 -9.94 -2.06 -2.43
N SER A 333 -9.25 -2.68 -3.40
CA SER A 333 -9.88 -3.21 -4.61
C SER A 333 -10.88 -4.35 -4.34
N THR A 334 -10.77 -5.02 -3.19
CA THR A 334 -11.67 -6.08 -2.73
C THR A 334 -12.70 -5.58 -1.70
N ALA A 335 -12.69 -4.29 -1.37
CA ALA A 335 -13.59 -3.65 -0.41
C ALA A 335 -14.74 -2.92 -1.15
N TYR A 336 -15.01 -1.66 -0.82
CA TYR A 336 -16.15 -0.95 -1.38
C TYR A 336 -16.02 -0.73 -2.90
N ALA A 337 -14.79 -0.57 -3.40
CA ALA A 337 -14.50 -0.45 -4.82
C ALA A 337 -14.98 -1.68 -5.62
N ALA A 338 -14.89 -2.90 -5.06
CA ALA A 338 -15.37 -4.11 -5.71
C ALA A 338 -16.88 -4.06 -5.97
N ALA A 339 -17.65 -3.61 -4.96
CA ALA A 339 -19.10 -3.45 -5.08
C ALA A 339 -19.49 -2.37 -6.11
N ALA A 340 -18.65 -1.35 -6.29
CA ALA A 340 -18.83 -0.31 -7.31
C ALA A 340 -18.33 -0.74 -8.72
N GLY A 341 -17.91 -1.99 -8.90
CA GLY A 341 -17.53 -2.55 -10.20
C GLY A 341 -16.04 -2.41 -10.56
N ALA A 342 -15.18 -2.10 -9.59
CA ALA A 342 -13.74 -2.11 -9.81
C ALA A 342 -13.19 -3.52 -10.05
N SER A 343 -12.04 -3.61 -10.71
CA SER A 343 -11.29 -4.86 -10.83
C SER A 343 -10.54 -5.17 -9.54
N MET A 344 -10.41 -6.45 -9.19
CA MET A 344 -9.56 -6.88 -8.08
C MET A 344 -8.10 -6.80 -8.48
N ILE A 345 -7.28 -6.15 -7.66
CA ILE A 345 -5.87 -5.90 -7.93
C ILE A 345 -5.03 -6.53 -6.82
N HIS A 346 -3.99 -7.28 -7.22
CA HIS A 346 -3.04 -7.85 -6.28
C HIS A 346 -2.31 -6.73 -5.48
N PRO A 347 -2.10 -6.86 -4.15
CA PRO A 347 -1.53 -5.80 -3.31
C PRO A 347 -0.16 -5.24 -3.76
N ASN A 348 0.65 -6.06 -4.45
CA ASN A 348 1.97 -5.67 -4.96
C ASN A 348 1.94 -4.84 -6.25
N VAL A 349 0.77 -4.61 -6.86
CA VAL A 349 0.67 -3.76 -8.06
C VAL A 349 0.71 -2.28 -7.63
N PRO A 350 1.74 -1.49 -8.00
CA PRO A 350 1.87 -0.12 -7.55
C PRO A 350 0.92 0.81 -8.32
N ALA A 351 -0.30 0.96 -7.83
CA ALA A 351 -1.33 1.75 -8.48
C ALA A 351 -2.27 2.46 -7.49
N ILE A 352 -2.97 3.48 -8.00
CA ILE A 352 -4.17 4.06 -7.38
C ILE A 352 -5.34 3.78 -8.31
N MET A 353 -6.49 3.45 -7.75
CA MET A 353 -7.71 3.16 -8.50
C MET A 353 -8.70 4.29 -8.33
N VAL A 354 -9.44 4.61 -9.39
CA VAL A 354 -10.57 5.54 -9.35
C VAL A 354 -11.80 4.84 -9.90
N THR A 355 -12.83 4.73 -9.07
CA THR A 355 -14.04 3.96 -9.35
C THR A 355 -15.26 4.84 -9.13
N PRO A 356 -16.01 5.21 -10.18
CA PRO A 356 -17.23 5.99 -10.00
C PRO A 356 -18.33 5.14 -9.33
N ILE A 357 -19.19 5.79 -8.54
CA ILE A 357 -20.35 5.17 -7.89
C ILE A 357 -21.60 5.60 -8.65
N CYS A 358 -22.28 4.62 -9.28
CA CYS A 358 -23.49 4.84 -10.07
C CYS A 358 -23.40 6.08 -10.98
N PRO A 359 -22.39 6.19 -11.87
CA PRO A 359 -22.23 7.37 -12.70
C PRO A 359 -23.41 7.51 -13.67
N HIS A 360 -23.90 8.74 -13.84
CA HIS A 360 -24.92 9.06 -14.83
C HIS A 360 -24.39 8.88 -16.27
N SER A 361 -23.08 9.02 -16.46
CA SER A 361 -22.41 8.71 -17.73
C SER A 361 -22.11 7.21 -17.85
N LEU A 362 -22.69 6.56 -18.86
CA LEU A 362 -22.47 5.13 -19.15
C LEU A 362 -21.05 4.81 -19.63
N SER A 363 -20.29 5.82 -20.08
CA SER A 363 -18.92 5.63 -20.54
C SER A 363 -17.89 5.76 -19.42
N PHE A 364 -18.30 6.19 -18.21
CA PHE A 364 -17.35 6.35 -17.12
C PHE A 364 -17.08 5.00 -16.45
N ARG A 365 -15.95 4.39 -16.82
CA ARG A 365 -15.48 3.12 -16.26
C ARG A 365 -14.43 3.35 -15.17
N PRO A 366 -14.25 2.38 -14.24
CA PRO A 366 -13.14 2.41 -13.31
C PRO A 366 -11.80 2.48 -14.05
N ILE A 367 -10.87 3.28 -13.53
CA ILE A 367 -9.52 3.44 -14.07
C ILE A 367 -8.47 3.11 -13.03
N VAL A 368 -7.30 2.71 -13.50
CA VAL A 368 -6.13 2.42 -12.68
C VAL A 368 -5.00 3.33 -13.16
N VAL A 369 -4.43 4.10 -12.25
CA VAL A 369 -3.35 5.06 -12.52
C VAL A 369 -2.09 4.70 -11.74
N PRO A 370 -0.89 5.10 -12.19
CA PRO A 370 0.36 4.82 -11.48
C PRO A 370 0.37 5.37 -10.06
N ALA A 371 0.99 4.67 -9.10
CA ALA A 371 1.07 5.11 -7.70
C ALA A 371 1.78 6.46 -7.48
N GLY A 372 2.56 6.94 -8.45
CA GLY A 372 3.33 8.19 -8.34
C GLY A 372 2.55 9.47 -8.65
N VAL A 373 1.28 9.39 -9.08
CA VAL A 373 0.47 10.56 -9.45
C VAL A 373 -0.15 11.25 -8.23
N GLU A 374 -0.42 12.55 -8.33
CA GLU A 374 -1.29 13.27 -7.40
C GLU A 374 -2.70 13.37 -7.99
N LEU A 375 -3.68 12.87 -7.24
CA LEU A 375 -5.09 13.09 -7.52
C LEU A 375 -5.62 14.25 -6.67
N MET A 376 -6.50 15.06 -7.25
CA MET A 376 -7.25 16.06 -6.50
C MET A 376 -8.73 15.98 -6.86
N ILE A 377 -9.58 15.98 -5.83
CA ILE A 377 -11.04 16.04 -5.98
C ILE A 377 -11.51 17.37 -5.41
N ALA A 378 -12.35 18.09 -6.14
CA ALA A 378 -13.01 19.30 -5.68
C ALA A 378 -14.48 19.28 -6.11
N LEU A 379 -15.33 20.09 -5.48
CA LEU A 379 -16.67 20.32 -6.01
C LEU A 379 -16.56 21.09 -7.32
N SER A 380 -17.34 20.66 -8.32
CA SER A 380 -17.48 21.42 -9.56
C SER A 380 -18.09 22.80 -9.25
N PRO A 381 -17.71 23.89 -9.95
CA PRO A 381 -18.36 25.19 -9.77
C PRO A 381 -19.88 25.15 -9.96
N ASP A 382 -20.37 24.23 -10.81
CA ASP A 382 -21.78 24.03 -11.09
C ASP A 382 -22.49 23.08 -10.10
N ALA A 383 -21.79 22.63 -9.05
CA ALA A 383 -22.35 21.74 -8.04
C ALA A 383 -23.47 22.43 -7.25
N ARG A 384 -24.67 21.84 -7.28
CA ARG A 384 -25.86 22.37 -6.59
C ARG A 384 -25.86 22.12 -5.08
N ASN A 385 -25.09 21.15 -4.61
CA ASN A 385 -24.99 20.77 -3.20
C ASN A 385 -23.53 20.44 -2.84
N THR A 386 -23.30 20.33 -1.54
CA THR A 386 -22.06 19.82 -0.95
C THR A 386 -21.88 18.33 -1.24
N ALA A 387 -20.65 17.85 -1.03
CA ALA A 387 -20.33 16.43 -1.05
C ALA A 387 -19.81 16.01 0.34
N TRP A 388 -19.71 14.71 0.56
CA TRP A 388 -19.19 14.13 1.80
C TRP A 388 -18.01 13.26 1.48
N VAL A 389 -16.93 13.39 2.25
CA VAL A 389 -15.77 12.50 2.15
C VAL A 389 -15.72 11.58 3.36
N SER A 390 -15.35 10.32 3.15
CA SER A 390 -15.02 9.37 4.21
C SER A 390 -13.69 8.66 3.91
N PHE A 391 -13.06 8.16 4.96
CA PHE A 391 -11.73 7.55 4.95
C PHE A 391 -11.82 6.17 5.58
N ASP A 392 -11.66 5.09 4.81
CA ASP A 392 -11.90 3.71 5.24
C ASP A 392 -13.26 3.52 5.94
N GLY A 393 -14.30 4.22 5.44
CA GLY A 393 -15.65 4.22 6.01
C GLY A 393 -15.80 4.99 7.34
N ARG A 394 -14.79 5.77 7.75
CA ARG A 394 -14.77 6.54 9.01
C ARG A 394 -14.53 8.03 8.77
N LYS A 395 -14.58 8.82 9.86
CA LYS A 395 -14.26 10.26 9.92
C LYS A 395 -14.92 11.06 8.80
N ARG A 396 -16.23 10.82 8.60
CA ARG A 396 -16.99 11.46 7.53
C ARG A 396 -17.06 12.97 7.78
N GLN A 397 -16.81 13.75 6.74
CA GLN A 397 -16.88 15.21 6.82
C GLN A 397 -17.47 15.80 5.54
N GLU A 398 -18.11 16.94 5.68
CA GLU A 398 -18.67 17.69 4.55
C GLU A 398 -17.59 18.50 3.82
N ILE A 399 -17.67 18.47 2.49
CA ILE A 399 -16.86 19.21 1.54
C ILE A 399 -17.72 20.29 0.92
N GLN A 400 -17.26 21.54 1.04
CA GLN A 400 -17.96 22.72 0.55
C GLN A 400 -17.25 23.32 -0.67
N HIS A 401 -17.90 24.26 -1.34
CA HIS A 401 -17.29 24.98 -2.46
C HIS A 401 -16.00 25.67 -2.02
N GLY A 402 -14.95 25.52 -2.83
CA GLY A 402 -13.59 25.98 -2.51
C GLY A 402 -12.73 24.96 -1.76
N ASP A 403 -13.32 23.93 -1.15
CA ASP A 403 -12.54 22.85 -0.54
C ASP A 403 -11.97 21.91 -1.60
N SER A 404 -10.84 21.27 -1.29
CA SER A 404 -10.25 20.23 -2.13
C SER A 404 -9.65 19.10 -1.32
N ILE A 405 -9.63 17.91 -1.91
CA ILE A 405 -9.07 16.69 -1.34
C ILE A 405 -7.89 16.29 -2.22
N LYS A 406 -6.67 16.36 -1.68
CA LYS A 406 -5.47 15.87 -2.35
C LYS A 406 -5.13 14.46 -1.89
N ILE A 407 -4.86 13.57 -2.83
CA ILE A 407 -4.63 12.14 -2.59
C ILE A 407 -3.35 11.73 -3.31
N THR A 408 -2.44 11.12 -2.56
CA THR A 408 -1.16 10.59 -3.05
C THR A 408 -0.90 9.23 -2.41
N THR A 409 -0.05 8.39 -2.99
CA THR A 409 0.42 7.18 -2.27
C THR A 409 1.28 7.59 -1.08
N SER A 410 1.01 6.99 0.08
CA SER A 410 1.72 7.23 1.32
C SER A 410 3.12 6.61 1.29
N CYS A 411 4.07 7.27 1.95
CA CYS A 411 5.39 6.70 2.23
C CYS A 411 5.39 5.66 3.38
N TYR A 412 4.27 5.50 4.09
CA TYR A 412 4.13 4.56 5.20
C TYR A 412 3.13 3.44 4.83
N PRO A 413 3.58 2.33 4.22
CA PRO A 413 2.71 1.17 3.98
C PRO A 413 2.36 0.43 5.29
N VAL A 414 1.37 -0.47 5.24
CA VAL A 414 1.06 -1.42 6.32
C VAL A 414 1.80 -2.74 6.04
N PRO A 415 2.78 -3.14 6.86
CA PRO A 415 3.45 -4.43 6.73
C PRO A 415 2.53 -5.55 7.23
N SER A 416 1.94 -6.31 6.30
CA SER A 416 1.06 -7.44 6.58
C SER A 416 1.86 -8.74 6.47
N LEU A 417 1.90 -9.52 7.55
CA LEU A 417 2.58 -10.82 7.56
C LEU A 417 1.82 -11.83 6.71
N CYS A 418 2.57 -12.69 6.01
CA CYS A 418 2.03 -13.77 5.19
C CYS A 418 2.20 -15.12 5.88
N ARG A 419 1.27 -16.04 5.60
CA ARG A 419 1.33 -17.42 6.04
C ARG A 419 2.18 -18.29 5.11
N HIS A 420 1.88 -18.29 3.81
CA HIS A 420 2.59 -19.11 2.82
C HIS A 420 3.45 -18.25 1.88
N GLY A 421 2.92 -17.09 1.48
CA GLY A 421 3.65 -16.12 0.67
C GLY A 421 2.71 -15.14 -0.02
N LEU A 422 3.28 -14.03 -0.51
CA LEU A 422 2.50 -12.88 -0.97
C LEU A 422 1.43 -13.23 -2.03
N VAL A 423 1.81 -14.06 -3.01
CA VAL A 423 0.95 -14.41 -4.14
C VAL A 423 -0.08 -15.47 -3.76
N TYR A 424 0.35 -16.50 -3.02
CA TYR A 424 -0.50 -17.64 -2.69
C TYR A 424 -1.61 -17.23 -1.73
N ASP A 425 -1.26 -16.50 -0.66
CA ASP A 425 -2.22 -16.01 0.33
C ASP A 425 -3.34 -15.18 -0.34
N TRP A 426 -3.00 -14.36 -1.34
CA TRP A 426 -4.00 -13.55 -2.06
C TRP A 426 -4.95 -14.40 -2.92
N PHE A 427 -4.43 -15.40 -3.64
CA PHE A 427 -5.27 -16.29 -4.45
C PHE A 427 -6.12 -17.24 -3.60
N GLU A 428 -5.60 -17.69 -2.46
CA GLU A 428 -6.34 -18.45 -1.46
C GLU A 428 -7.51 -17.62 -0.92
N SER A 429 -7.26 -16.37 -0.52
CA SER A 429 -8.32 -15.43 -0.14
C SER A 429 -9.37 -15.23 -1.23
N LEU A 430 -8.97 -15.08 -2.51
CA LEU A 430 -9.93 -14.97 -3.62
C LEU A 430 -10.80 -16.21 -3.78
N ALA A 431 -10.18 -17.39 -3.72
CA ALA A 431 -10.87 -18.66 -3.89
C ALA A 431 -11.91 -18.88 -2.78
N GLU A 432 -11.55 -18.60 -1.53
CA GLU A 432 -12.43 -18.81 -0.37
C GLU A 432 -13.49 -17.71 -0.22
N CYS A 433 -13.11 -16.44 -0.34
CA CYS A 433 -14.03 -15.32 -0.12
C CYS A 433 -15.09 -15.23 -1.24
N LEU A 434 -14.69 -15.45 -2.49
CA LEU A 434 -15.55 -15.23 -3.66
C LEU A 434 -15.97 -16.52 -4.35
N HIS A 435 -15.58 -17.68 -3.82
CA HIS A 435 -15.82 -18.98 -4.45
C HIS A 435 -15.37 -18.94 -5.92
N TRP A 436 -14.20 -18.32 -6.15
CA TRP A 436 -13.82 -17.85 -7.47
C TRP A 436 -13.70 -19.01 -8.45
N ASN A 437 -14.61 -19.01 -9.43
CA ASN A 437 -14.71 -20.02 -10.48
C ASN A 437 -14.92 -21.47 -10.00
N ILE A 438 -15.60 -21.69 -8.88
CA ILE A 438 -16.06 -23.02 -8.49
C ILE A 438 -17.15 -23.48 -9.48
N ARG A 439 -16.76 -24.38 -10.40
CA ARG A 439 -17.67 -25.03 -11.36
C ARG A 439 -17.55 -26.55 -11.24
N LYS A 440 -18.64 -27.27 -11.49
CA LYS A 440 -18.55 -28.72 -11.76
C LYS A 440 -17.62 -28.91 -12.95
N LYS A 441 -16.54 -29.69 -12.78
CA LYS A 441 -15.66 -30.06 -13.89
C LYS A 441 -16.51 -30.73 -14.95
N GLN A 442 -16.43 -30.25 -16.18
CA GLN A 442 -17.13 -30.86 -17.31
C GLN A 442 -16.62 -32.30 -17.45
N THR A 443 -17.53 -33.27 -17.43
CA THR A 443 -17.19 -34.67 -17.67
C THR A 443 -16.67 -34.80 -19.09
N HIS A 444 -15.64 -35.63 -19.28
CA HIS A 444 -15.14 -35.95 -20.61
C HIS A 444 -16.30 -36.52 -21.45
N LEU A 445 -16.35 -36.17 -22.74
CA LEU A 445 -17.28 -36.81 -23.66
C LEU A 445 -16.96 -38.31 -23.65
N SER A 446 -17.92 -39.15 -23.27
CA SER A 446 -17.80 -40.59 -23.46
C SER A 446 -17.89 -40.84 -24.96
N ASP A 447 -16.84 -41.43 -25.56
CA ASP A 447 -16.89 -41.86 -26.94
C ASP A 447 -18.04 -42.86 -27.10
N ALA A 448 -18.99 -42.53 -27.97
CA ALA A 448 -20.08 -43.41 -28.33
C ALA A 448 -19.54 -44.54 -29.22
N SER A 449 -18.94 -45.56 -28.61
CA SER A 449 -18.85 -46.89 -29.21
C SER A 449 -19.99 -47.75 -28.66
N ASP A 450 -21.19 -47.48 -29.13
CA ASP A 450 -22.29 -48.43 -29.06
C ASP A 450 -23.12 -48.30 -30.34
N SER A 451 -22.87 -49.20 -31.28
CA SER A 451 -23.93 -49.69 -32.16
C SER A 451 -23.89 -51.21 -32.09
N THR A 452 -24.72 -51.73 -31.20
CA THR A 452 -25.20 -53.11 -31.20
C THR A 452 -25.86 -53.41 -32.54
N ASP A 453 -25.19 -54.21 -33.39
CA ASP A 453 -25.86 -55.04 -34.38
C ASP A 453 -26.20 -56.37 -33.69
N THR A 454 -27.45 -56.50 -33.25
CA THR A 454 -28.09 -57.80 -33.02
C THR A 454 -29.38 -57.83 -33.81
N ASP A 455 -29.27 -58.24 -35.07
CA ASP A 455 -30.36 -58.85 -35.84
C ASP A 455 -30.44 -60.33 -35.46
N THR A 456 -31.52 -60.75 -34.79
CA THR A 456 -32.39 -61.91 -35.13
C THR A 456 -33.43 -62.18 -34.05
#